data_AF-A0A812JXG2-F1
#
_entry.id   AF-A0A812JXG2-F1
#
_cell.length_a   1.000
_cell.length_b   1.000
_cell.length_c   1.000
_cell.angle_alpha   90.00
_cell.angle_beta   90.00
_cell.angle_gamma   90.00
#
_symmetry.space_group_name_H-M   'P 1'
#
loop_
_entity.id
_entity.type
_entity.pdbx_description
1 polymer ?
#
loop_
_entity_poly.entity_id
_entity_poly.type
_entity_poly.pdbx_seq_one_letter_code
_entity_poly.pdbx_strand_id
1 'polypeptide(L)'
;MSDSNSVHSGSDGLEPLPIESAHDTVGCIEVFAWLVGVGGMAAMLLHVFLDMSASYFNFGLICYILYLVEWCQSKACRYLSNVHSEKDFVDYIETLQKAHPIVTFSIQNYHYENVSTYDASKKKWTTKSKRQNTHAASARFPIASVTDETLSPAQTVAMFHLLHRSAASEGSSLLHETVIRVEGTGEQRLLLACHFPLTFMPRDAETTAALARFKEDFYRSNTTDQFQDKSEKQSLDCIHIDRAMVVLSSAGQAVTERPWWMRRSWLALSTLLLMGLPFRYFLYRRAQKVVWHVRKHFSISPTAAAATTTPLHSLTRSRDPAVARVGRMDPNVRIEFSEEGGFWQLPAAPDDILDIEAIAGAPGIEAPTYWTHRDLSVAFRCAELLEDASDDMRARVQQLLDDCFTARATRDRAGSLPTRLVAEMVQRIEDSSLWQRYVDRRSRAALRAADITHVEDLAGSGRCKTTRSLGHLNARLDSSVNELYLFHGSSPAGVLGIGSAGFKLDLAGSRTGTMFGPGAYFAEASSKGDEYASEDPSGLFAGKCAMLLCRVVCGKLFRVETADPDAVQKSRAGGYDGTLGDREHAAGTYREFVVYDEAQVYPEYVVIYRRVFD
;
A
#
# COMPACT_ATOMS: atom_id res chain seq x y z
N MET A 1 17.82 -47.30 -18.56
CA MET A 1 18.58 -46.70 -17.43
C MET A 1 17.98 -45.34 -17.19
N SER A 2 17.46 -45.19 -15.98
CA SER A 2 16.53 -44.17 -15.50
C SER A 2 17.25 -42.89 -15.12
N ASP A 3 16.91 -41.78 -15.78
CA ASP A 3 17.20 -40.44 -15.25
C ASP A 3 15.90 -39.85 -14.69
N SER A 4 15.90 -39.73 -13.35
CA SER A 4 14.85 -39.18 -12.51
C SER A 4 14.80 -37.66 -12.64
N ASN A 5 13.82 -37.14 -13.38
CA ASN A 5 13.38 -35.76 -13.23
C ASN A 5 12.45 -35.68 -12.02
N SER A 6 13.01 -35.35 -10.86
CA SER A 6 12.23 -34.95 -9.68
C SER A 6 11.57 -33.60 -9.96
N VAL A 7 10.25 -33.64 -10.09
CA VAL A 7 9.35 -32.50 -10.01
C VAL A 7 9.52 -31.88 -8.62
N HIS A 8 10.19 -30.72 -8.54
CA HIS A 8 10.09 -29.88 -7.35
C HIS A 8 8.72 -29.19 -7.35
N SER A 9 7.82 -29.72 -6.54
CA SER A 9 6.66 -29.02 -6.01
C SER A 9 7.16 -27.86 -5.14
N GLY A 10 7.25 -26.66 -5.71
CA GLY A 10 7.59 -25.44 -5.00
C GLY A 10 6.39 -24.90 -4.22
N SER A 11 6.11 -25.53 -3.08
CA SER A 11 5.27 -24.98 -2.02
C SER A 11 6.17 -24.65 -0.82
N ASP A 12 7.04 -23.65 -0.96
CA ASP A 12 7.86 -23.16 0.16
C ASP A 12 8.03 -21.64 0.07
N GLY A 13 7.67 -20.98 1.17
CA GLY A 13 8.31 -19.79 1.72
C GLY A 13 8.50 -18.56 0.82
N LEU A 14 7.47 -17.72 0.71
CA LEU A 14 7.69 -16.27 0.61
C LEU A 14 8.00 -15.74 2.03
N GLU A 15 9.22 -16.00 2.51
CA GLU A 15 9.80 -15.19 3.58
C GLU A 15 10.28 -13.85 2.98
N PRO A 16 9.97 -12.69 3.59
CA PRO A 16 10.53 -11.41 3.14
C PRO A 16 12.05 -11.40 3.38
N LEU A 17 12.80 -11.20 2.30
CA LEU A 17 14.21 -10.82 2.35
C LEU A 17 14.36 -9.46 3.05
N PRO A 18 15.53 -9.18 3.67
CA PRO A 18 15.79 -7.92 4.38
C PRO A 18 15.55 -6.70 3.48
N ILE A 19 15.09 -5.62 4.11
CA ILE A 19 14.70 -4.32 3.52
C ILE A 19 15.59 -3.96 2.32
N GLU A 20 15.06 -4.09 1.10
CA GLU A 20 15.70 -3.56 -0.09
C GLU A 20 15.62 -2.03 -0.05
N SER A 21 16.78 -1.39 -0.14
CA SER A 21 17.05 0.01 -0.52
C SER A 21 15.83 0.85 -0.94
N ALA A 22 15.69 2.05 -0.35
CA ALA A 22 14.71 3.08 -0.75
C ALA A 22 14.84 3.54 -2.23
N HIS A 23 15.95 3.19 -2.88
CA HIS A 23 16.25 3.44 -4.29
C HIS A 23 16.26 2.13 -5.08
N ASP A 24 15.96 2.20 -6.38
CA ASP A 24 16.19 1.05 -7.27
C ASP A 24 17.71 0.80 -7.40
N THR A 25 18.08 -0.42 -7.76
CA THR A 25 19.47 -0.86 -7.78
C THR A 25 19.86 -1.37 -9.16
N VAL A 26 21.15 -1.18 -9.46
CA VAL A 26 21.76 -1.71 -10.68
C VAL A 26 21.92 -3.22 -10.52
N GLY A 27 21.33 -3.97 -11.45
CA GLY A 27 21.29 -5.43 -11.40
C GLY A 27 22.53 -6.09 -11.98
N CYS A 28 22.76 -7.37 -11.64
CA CYS A 28 23.91 -8.15 -12.14
C CYS A 28 23.96 -8.25 -13.67
N ILE A 29 22.80 -8.32 -14.33
CA ILE A 29 22.71 -8.35 -15.80
C ILE A 29 23.22 -7.04 -16.41
N GLU A 30 22.90 -5.90 -15.78
CA GLU A 30 23.31 -4.57 -16.25
C GLU A 30 24.83 -4.39 -16.10
N VAL A 31 25.40 -4.85 -14.98
CA VAL A 31 26.85 -4.88 -14.76
C VAL A 31 27.54 -5.80 -15.76
N PHE A 32 27.01 -7.01 -15.97
CA PHE A 32 27.57 -7.98 -16.91
C PHE A 32 27.55 -7.45 -18.34
N ALA A 33 26.41 -6.90 -18.80
CA ALA A 33 26.31 -6.32 -20.13
C ALA A 33 27.29 -5.16 -20.32
N TRP A 34 27.47 -4.31 -19.30
CA TRP A 34 28.47 -3.25 -19.33
C TRP A 34 29.90 -3.78 -19.45
N LEU A 35 30.27 -4.82 -18.67
CA LEU A 35 31.58 -5.48 -18.79
C LEU A 35 31.81 -6.07 -20.19
N VAL A 36 30.78 -6.71 -20.76
CA VAL A 36 30.82 -7.22 -22.15
C VAL A 36 31.00 -6.08 -23.15
N GLY A 37 30.33 -4.94 -22.96
CA GLY A 37 30.49 -3.75 -23.80
C GLY A 37 31.89 -3.15 -23.73
N VAL A 38 32.44 -2.99 -22.52
CA VAL A 38 33.82 -2.49 -22.30
C VAL A 38 34.84 -3.44 -22.92
N GLY A 39 34.71 -4.74 -22.70
CA GLY A 39 35.57 -5.76 -23.30
C GLY A 39 35.46 -5.79 -24.83
N GLY A 40 34.26 -5.61 -25.36
CA GLY A 40 34.01 -5.52 -26.80
C GLY A 40 34.70 -4.31 -27.44
N MET A 41 34.56 -3.13 -26.82
CA MET A 41 35.25 -1.92 -27.26
C MET A 41 36.77 -2.08 -27.21
N ALA A 42 37.30 -2.68 -26.13
CA ALA A 42 38.74 -2.95 -26.01
C ALA A 42 39.23 -3.88 -27.13
N ALA A 43 38.52 -4.95 -27.45
CA ALA A 43 38.87 -5.87 -28.54
C ALA A 43 38.89 -5.17 -29.92
N MET A 44 37.95 -4.26 -30.17
CA MET A 44 37.93 -3.44 -31.38
C MET A 44 39.11 -2.47 -31.43
N LEU A 45 39.44 -1.80 -30.31
CA LEU A 45 40.60 -0.90 -30.23
C LEU A 45 41.93 -1.66 -30.39
N LEU A 46 42.06 -2.86 -29.84
CA LEU A 46 43.24 -3.70 -30.03
C LEU A 46 43.43 -4.09 -31.50
N HIS A 47 42.35 -4.36 -32.24
CA HIS A 47 42.45 -4.55 -33.69
C HIS A 47 42.94 -3.29 -34.40
N VAL A 48 42.36 -2.13 -34.08
CA VAL A 48 42.68 -0.85 -34.75
C VAL A 48 44.11 -0.37 -34.44
N PHE A 49 44.59 -0.54 -33.21
CA PHE A 49 45.88 0.01 -32.76
C PHE A 49 47.03 -1.00 -32.75
N LEU A 50 46.75 -2.29 -32.64
CA LEU A 50 47.77 -3.36 -32.59
C LEU A 50 47.68 -4.32 -33.78
N ASP A 51 46.88 -4.00 -34.81
CA ASP A 51 46.75 -4.77 -36.06
C ASP A 51 46.43 -6.25 -35.85
N MET A 52 45.63 -6.56 -34.81
CA MET A 52 45.21 -7.93 -34.49
C MET A 52 44.27 -8.49 -35.57
N SER A 53 43.98 -9.81 -35.56
CA SER A 53 43.14 -10.42 -36.59
C SER A 53 41.69 -9.87 -36.60
N ALA A 54 41.08 -9.84 -37.79
CA ALA A 54 39.69 -9.38 -37.99
C ALA A 54 38.64 -10.14 -37.15
N SER A 55 38.97 -11.33 -36.66
CA SER A 55 38.14 -12.08 -35.71
C SER A 55 37.95 -11.34 -34.38
N TYR A 56 38.96 -10.61 -33.89
CA TYR A 56 38.84 -9.79 -32.67
C TYR A 56 37.91 -8.60 -32.87
N PHE A 57 37.96 -7.97 -34.05
CA PHE A 57 37.03 -6.89 -34.39
C PHE A 57 35.58 -7.39 -34.45
N ASN A 58 35.33 -8.50 -35.16
CA ASN A 58 33.98 -9.07 -35.27
C ASN A 58 33.44 -9.52 -33.90
N PHE A 59 34.28 -10.16 -33.09
CA PHE A 59 33.92 -10.55 -31.73
C PHE A 59 33.61 -9.32 -30.86
N GLY A 60 34.49 -8.31 -30.89
CA GLY A 60 34.30 -7.06 -30.15
C GLY A 60 33.04 -6.30 -30.56
N LEU A 61 32.75 -6.25 -31.86
CA LEU A 61 31.53 -5.64 -32.40
C LEU A 61 30.27 -6.39 -31.93
N ILE A 62 30.27 -7.72 -31.92
CA ILE A 62 29.15 -8.52 -31.41
C ILE A 62 28.92 -8.23 -29.92
N CYS A 63 29.99 -8.23 -29.12
CA CYS A 63 29.90 -7.91 -27.69
C CYS A 63 29.35 -6.50 -27.44
N TYR A 64 29.80 -5.51 -28.22
CA TYR A 64 29.31 -4.14 -28.13
C TYR A 64 27.83 -4.03 -28.55
N ILE A 65 27.41 -4.72 -29.61
CA ILE A 65 25.99 -4.78 -30.03
C ILE A 65 25.14 -5.42 -28.93
N LEU A 66 25.58 -6.50 -28.30
CA LEU A 66 24.85 -7.15 -27.19
C LEU A 66 24.66 -6.18 -26.01
N TYR A 67 25.67 -5.37 -25.69
CA TYR A 67 25.56 -4.30 -24.70
C TYR A 67 24.52 -3.23 -25.10
N LEU A 68 24.50 -2.81 -26.37
CA LEU A 68 23.49 -1.84 -26.86
C LEU A 68 22.07 -2.43 -26.88
N VAL A 69 21.91 -3.74 -27.08
CA VAL A 69 20.60 -4.41 -27.02
C VAL A 69 20.07 -4.42 -25.58
N GLU A 70 20.93 -4.63 -24.58
CA GLU A 70 20.54 -4.55 -23.16
C GLU A 70 19.96 -3.18 -22.82
N TRP A 71 20.53 -2.09 -23.36
CA TRP A 71 20.02 -0.74 -23.16
C TRP A 71 18.53 -0.61 -23.47
N CYS A 72 18.07 -1.13 -24.61
CA CYS A 72 16.66 -1.08 -25.03
C CYS A 72 15.71 -1.77 -24.04
N GLN A 73 16.18 -2.79 -23.33
CA GLN A 73 15.36 -3.60 -22.42
C GLN A 73 15.54 -3.23 -20.94
N SER A 74 16.52 -2.39 -20.63
CA SER A 74 16.87 -1.99 -19.26
C SER A 74 15.72 -1.28 -18.51
N LYS A 75 15.69 -1.43 -17.18
CA LYS A 75 14.70 -0.77 -16.32
C LYS A 75 14.73 0.75 -16.52
N ALA A 76 15.93 1.33 -16.52
CA ALA A 76 16.15 2.76 -16.75
C ALA A 76 15.55 3.25 -18.08
N CYS A 77 15.69 2.47 -19.16
CA CYS A 77 15.05 2.80 -20.42
C CYS A 77 13.52 2.82 -20.27
N ARG A 78 12.93 1.80 -19.63
CA ARG A 78 11.47 1.75 -19.39
C ARG A 78 10.98 2.94 -18.55
N TYR A 79 11.68 3.28 -17.47
CA TYR A 79 11.37 4.46 -16.65
C TYR A 79 11.39 5.76 -17.46
N LEU A 80 12.44 5.99 -18.26
CA LEU A 80 12.57 7.20 -19.08
C LEU A 80 11.67 7.20 -20.33
N SER A 81 11.08 6.05 -20.67
CA SER A 81 10.08 5.94 -21.74
C SER A 81 8.72 6.44 -21.29
N ASN A 82 8.39 6.19 -20.03
CA ASN A 82 7.08 6.47 -19.45
C ASN A 82 7.28 7.47 -18.29
N VAL A 83 7.45 8.74 -18.64
CA VAL A 83 7.53 9.82 -17.65
C VAL A 83 6.16 10.46 -17.54
N HIS A 84 5.59 10.45 -16.35
CA HIS A 84 4.24 10.94 -16.06
C HIS A 84 4.32 12.18 -15.16
N SER A 85 3.45 13.16 -15.42
CA SER A 85 3.09 14.14 -14.39
C SER A 85 2.26 13.48 -13.30
N GLU A 86 1.99 14.24 -12.23
CA GLU A 86 1.01 13.87 -11.22
C GLU A 86 -0.36 13.55 -11.84
N LYS A 87 -0.84 14.39 -12.76
CA LYS A 87 -2.10 14.17 -13.48
C LYS A 87 -2.07 12.90 -14.33
N ASP A 88 -1.04 12.72 -15.17
CA ASP A 88 -0.92 11.54 -16.03
C ASP A 88 -0.83 10.24 -15.21
N PHE A 89 -0.24 10.32 -14.01
CA PHE A 89 -0.15 9.19 -13.09
C PHE A 89 -1.53 8.85 -12.53
N VAL A 90 -2.28 9.83 -12.05
CA VAL A 90 -3.66 9.64 -11.56
C VAL A 90 -4.54 9.01 -12.64
N ASP A 91 -4.55 9.60 -13.84
CA ASP A 91 -5.36 9.13 -14.97
C ASP A 91 -4.99 7.69 -15.36
N TYR A 92 -3.69 7.35 -15.32
CA TYR A 92 -3.22 6.01 -15.60
C TYR A 92 -3.70 4.98 -14.56
N ILE A 93 -3.65 5.30 -13.26
CA ILE A 93 -4.14 4.40 -12.22
C ILE A 93 -5.66 4.23 -12.31
N GLU A 94 -6.41 5.30 -12.58
CA GLU A 94 -7.86 5.17 -12.81
C GLU A 94 -8.18 4.25 -14.00
N THR A 95 -7.39 4.37 -15.07
CA THR A 95 -7.51 3.48 -16.23
C THR A 95 -7.23 2.04 -15.83
N LEU A 96 -6.19 1.80 -15.03
CA LEU A 96 -5.87 0.46 -14.51
C LEU A 96 -6.97 -0.09 -13.61
N GLN A 97 -7.59 0.72 -12.74
CA GLN A 97 -8.67 0.28 -11.86
C GLN A 97 -9.91 -0.15 -12.66
N LYS A 98 -10.29 0.64 -13.68
CA LYS A 98 -11.43 0.36 -14.58
C LYS A 98 -11.18 -0.81 -15.53
N ALA A 99 -9.93 -1.14 -15.82
CA ALA A 99 -9.55 -2.18 -16.77
C ALA A 99 -9.98 -3.60 -16.33
N HIS A 100 -10.46 -4.40 -17.27
CA HIS A 100 -10.78 -5.81 -17.04
C HIS A 100 -9.57 -6.73 -17.32
N PRO A 101 -9.35 -7.75 -16.48
CA PRO A 101 -8.33 -8.76 -16.72
C PRO A 101 -8.75 -9.69 -17.87
N ILE A 102 -7.77 -10.06 -18.70
CA ILE A 102 -7.91 -10.99 -19.81
C ILE A 102 -6.92 -12.14 -19.58
N VAL A 103 -7.43 -13.35 -19.43
CA VAL A 103 -6.63 -14.58 -19.33
C VAL A 103 -6.80 -15.37 -20.63
N THR A 104 -5.72 -15.50 -21.39
CA THR A 104 -5.70 -16.21 -22.67
C THR A 104 -4.78 -17.41 -22.61
N PHE A 105 -5.30 -18.57 -23.02
CA PHE A 105 -4.53 -19.79 -23.21
C PHE A 105 -4.24 -19.99 -24.68
N SER A 106 -3.04 -20.45 -25.01
CA SER A 106 -2.68 -20.80 -26.39
C SER A 106 -1.84 -22.06 -26.44
N ILE A 107 -2.00 -22.81 -27.53
CA ILE A 107 -1.24 -24.02 -27.81
C ILE A 107 -0.79 -24.00 -29.27
N GLN A 108 0.48 -24.34 -29.49
CA GLN A 108 1.07 -24.56 -30.80
C GLN A 108 1.60 -25.99 -30.87
N ASN A 109 0.96 -26.82 -31.69
CA ASN A 109 1.39 -28.18 -31.99
C ASN A 109 2.41 -28.17 -33.12
N TYR A 110 3.38 -29.07 -33.05
CA TYR A 110 4.40 -29.25 -34.09
C TYR A 110 5.00 -30.65 -34.06
N HIS A 111 5.62 -31.05 -35.17
CA HIS A 111 6.52 -32.19 -35.25
C HIS A 111 7.79 -31.80 -36.01
N TYR A 112 8.74 -32.73 -36.04
CA TYR A 112 9.98 -32.59 -36.77
C TYR A 112 9.98 -33.48 -38.00
N GLU A 113 10.21 -32.89 -39.16
CA GLU A 113 10.42 -33.62 -40.40
C GLU A 113 11.89 -33.55 -40.81
N ASN A 114 12.42 -34.69 -41.25
CA ASN A 114 13.79 -34.77 -41.77
C ASN A 114 13.80 -34.36 -43.24
N VAL A 115 14.26 -33.14 -43.51
CA VAL A 115 14.43 -32.65 -44.88
C VAL A 115 15.84 -32.99 -45.35
N SER A 116 15.93 -33.86 -46.35
CA SER A 116 17.19 -34.25 -46.98
C SER A 116 17.43 -33.40 -48.24
N THR A 117 18.51 -32.63 -48.23
CA THR A 117 18.94 -31.81 -49.37
C THR A 117 20.25 -32.36 -49.93
N TYR A 118 20.30 -32.57 -51.24
CA TYR A 118 21.50 -32.99 -51.94
C TYR A 118 22.36 -31.77 -52.30
N ASP A 119 23.57 -31.68 -51.73
CA ASP A 119 24.54 -30.66 -52.11
C ASP A 119 25.35 -31.17 -53.31
N ALA A 120 25.04 -30.66 -54.50
CA ALA A 120 25.69 -31.06 -55.75
C ALA A 120 27.19 -30.73 -55.79
N SER A 121 27.63 -29.70 -55.05
CA SER A 121 29.04 -29.28 -54.98
C SER A 121 29.88 -30.23 -54.13
N LYS A 122 29.28 -30.78 -53.06
CA LYS A 122 29.93 -31.72 -52.13
C LYS A 122 29.55 -33.19 -52.39
N LYS A 123 28.70 -33.46 -53.38
CA LYS A 123 28.13 -34.77 -53.72
C LYS A 123 27.58 -35.55 -52.50
N LYS A 124 27.00 -34.84 -51.53
CA LYS A 124 26.59 -35.41 -50.24
C LYS A 124 25.16 -35.02 -49.89
N TRP A 125 24.40 -35.98 -49.38
CA TRP A 125 23.10 -35.72 -48.75
C TRP A 125 23.30 -35.12 -47.37
N THR A 126 22.58 -34.03 -47.09
CA THR A 126 22.50 -33.44 -45.76
C THR A 126 21.06 -33.48 -45.29
N THR A 127 20.82 -34.21 -44.19
CA THR A 127 19.49 -34.28 -43.55
C THR A 127 19.46 -33.29 -42.40
N LYS A 128 18.49 -32.38 -42.41
CA LYS A 128 18.23 -31.47 -41.30
C LYS A 128 16.82 -31.72 -40.79
N SER A 129 16.71 -31.91 -39.48
CA SER A 129 15.42 -31.94 -38.79
C SER A 129 14.85 -30.52 -38.76
N LYS A 130 13.65 -30.33 -39.30
CA LYS A 130 12.96 -29.03 -39.37
C LYS A 130 11.65 -29.12 -38.60
N ARG A 131 11.42 -28.16 -37.69
CA ARG A 131 10.15 -28.00 -36.98
C ARG A 131 9.06 -27.55 -37.97
N GLN A 132 7.95 -28.26 -37.98
CA GLN A 132 6.74 -27.95 -38.76
C GLN A 132 5.57 -27.74 -37.81
N ASN A 133 4.99 -26.54 -37.85
CA ASN A 133 3.84 -26.19 -37.02
C ASN A 133 2.56 -26.70 -37.69
N THR A 134 1.77 -27.50 -36.97
CA THR A 134 0.61 -28.22 -37.53
C THR A 134 -0.73 -27.62 -37.12
N HIS A 135 -0.91 -27.29 -35.83
CA HIS A 135 -2.15 -26.73 -35.30
C HIS A 135 -1.87 -25.66 -34.26
N ALA A 136 -2.59 -24.54 -34.33
CA ALA A 136 -2.53 -23.46 -33.37
C ALA A 136 -3.94 -23.10 -32.91
N ALA A 137 -4.12 -22.99 -31.60
CA ALA A 137 -5.39 -22.55 -31.02
C ALA A 137 -5.15 -21.57 -29.88
N SER A 138 -6.12 -20.67 -29.68
CA SER A 138 -6.14 -19.75 -28.54
C SER A 138 -7.57 -19.58 -28.03
N ALA A 139 -7.76 -19.57 -26.72
CA ALA A 139 -9.05 -19.34 -26.10
C ALA A 139 -8.93 -18.42 -24.88
N ARG A 140 -9.93 -17.56 -24.69
CA ARG A 140 -10.04 -16.67 -23.52
C ARG A 140 -10.88 -17.33 -22.45
N PHE A 141 -10.45 -17.23 -21.21
CA PHE A 141 -11.26 -17.66 -20.08
C PHE A 141 -12.46 -16.73 -19.91
N PRO A 142 -13.70 -17.25 -19.79
CA PRO A 142 -14.88 -16.42 -19.61
C PRO A 142 -14.91 -15.83 -18.20
N ILE A 143 -14.64 -14.53 -18.09
CA ILE A 143 -14.72 -13.78 -16.84
C ILE A 143 -16.05 -13.01 -16.82
N ALA A 144 -16.87 -13.24 -15.80
CA ALA A 144 -18.18 -12.61 -15.65
C ALA A 144 -18.14 -11.38 -14.74
N SER A 145 -17.28 -11.39 -13.71
CA SER A 145 -17.16 -10.28 -12.77
C SER A 145 -15.74 -10.10 -12.24
N VAL A 146 -15.43 -8.86 -11.82
CA VAL A 146 -14.09 -8.43 -11.39
C VAL A 146 -14.19 -7.62 -10.10
N THR A 147 -13.21 -7.80 -9.22
CA THR A 147 -13.00 -6.96 -8.04
C THR A 147 -11.57 -6.42 -8.07
N ASP A 148 -11.43 -5.10 -8.06
CA ASP A 148 -10.14 -4.42 -8.05
C ASP A 148 -9.71 -4.11 -6.62
N GLU A 149 -8.44 -4.35 -6.29
CA GLU A 149 -7.86 -3.99 -4.99
C GLU A 149 -6.62 -3.08 -5.16
N THR A 150 -6.58 -2.30 -6.25
CA THR A 150 -5.51 -1.35 -6.52
C THR A 150 -5.76 -0.06 -5.73
N LEU A 151 -4.76 0.44 -4.99
CA LEU A 151 -4.85 1.69 -4.22
C LEU A 151 -5.29 2.87 -5.10
N SER A 152 -5.99 3.86 -4.52
CA SER A 152 -6.35 5.07 -5.26
C SER A 152 -5.13 5.99 -5.41
N PRO A 153 -4.95 6.61 -6.59
CA PRO A 153 -3.78 7.45 -6.87
C PRO A 153 -3.71 8.69 -5.99
N ALA A 154 -4.86 9.33 -5.72
CA ALA A 154 -4.87 10.60 -5.03
C ALA A 154 -4.61 10.47 -3.52
N GLN A 155 -5.00 9.36 -2.87
CA GLN A 155 -4.66 9.11 -1.47
C GLN A 155 -3.14 8.99 -1.28
N THR A 156 -2.45 8.39 -2.25
CA THR A 156 -0.99 8.17 -2.15
C THR A 156 -0.21 9.42 -2.54
N VAL A 157 -0.67 10.17 -3.53
CA VAL A 157 -0.07 11.47 -3.91
C VAL A 157 -0.24 12.52 -2.80
N ALA A 158 -1.44 12.65 -2.23
CA ALA A 158 -1.67 13.56 -1.10
C ALA A 158 -0.76 13.20 0.07
N MET A 159 -0.72 11.92 0.44
CA MET A 159 0.13 11.45 1.53
C MET A 159 1.63 11.68 1.30
N PHE A 160 2.06 11.63 0.05
CA PHE A 160 3.45 11.90 -0.31
C PHE A 160 3.80 13.38 -0.17
N HIS A 161 2.96 14.28 -0.66
CA HIS A 161 3.13 15.72 -0.41
C HIS A 161 3.18 16.02 1.09
N LEU A 162 2.36 15.34 1.90
CA LEU A 162 2.29 15.50 3.35
C LEU A 162 3.55 15.01 4.09
N LEU A 163 4.12 13.86 3.69
CA LEU A 163 5.35 13.33 4.30
C LEU A 163 6.61 14.13 3.95
N HIS A 164 6.67 14.66 2.72
CA HIS A 164 7.87 15.36 2.24
C HIS A 164 7.89 16.85 2.61
N ARG A 165 6.74 17.50 2.80
CA ARG A 165 6.66 18.87 3.33
C ARG A 165 7.13 18.94 4.79
N SER A 166 6.70 17.99 5.63
CA SER A 166 7.18 17.86 7.02
C SER A 166 8.70 17.61 7.09
N ALA A 167 9.24 16.72 6.25
CA ALA A 167 10.65 16.36 6.31
C ALA A 167 11.62 17.40 5.71
N ALA A 168 11.15 18.29 4.82
CA ALA A 168 11.91 19.44 4.34
C ALA A 168 12.20 20.47 5.45
N SER A 169 11.41 20.48 6.53
CA SER A 169 11.61 21.38 7.67
C SER A 169 12.74 20.95 8.62
N GLU A 170 13.15 19.67 8.62
CA GLU A 170 14.09 19.11 9.61
C GLU A 170 15.52 18.84 9.10
N GLY A 171 15.89 19.29 7.89
CA GLY A 171 17.29 19.23 7.44
C GLY A 171 17.85 17.79 7.28
N SER A 172 16.99 16.80 7.04
CA SER A 172 17.40 15.40 6.84
C SER A 172 18.23 15.23 5.56
N SER A 173 19.47 14.72 5.69
CA SER A 173 20.42 14.62 4.56
C SER A 173 20.00 13.61 3.48
N LEU A 174 19.17 12.63 3.81
CA LEU A 174 18.68 11.60 2.88
C LEU A 174 17.74 12.17 1.81
N LEU A 175 17.10 13.32 2.08
CA LEU A 175 16.13 13.96 1.19
C LEU A 175 16.75 14.97 0.22
N HIS A 176 17.97 15.44 0.50
CA HIS A 176 18.66 16.41 -0.36
C HIS A 176 19.02 15.84 -1.73
N GLU A 177 19.05 14.51 -1.86
CA GLU A 177 19.40 13.84 -3.10
C GLU A 177 18.20 13.56 -4.01
N THR A 178 17.01 13.27 -3.47
CA THR A 178 15.82 12.93 -4.27
C THR A 178 15.01 14.15 -4.71
N VAL A 179 15.11 15.25 -3.96
CA VAL A 179 14.48 16.53 -4.31
C VAL A 179 15.41 17.30 -5.26
N ILE A 180 14.96 17.49 -6.49
CA ILE A 180 15.69 18.22 -7.51
C ILE A 180 15.22 19.67 -7.49
N ARG A 181 16.17 20.60 -7.33
CA ARG A 181 15.92 22.01 -7.61
C ARG A 181 16.06 22.25 -9.10
N VAL A 182 15.02 22.84 -9.69
CA VAL A 182 15.05 23.25 -11.09
C VAL A 182 15.87 24.52 -11.22
N GLU A 183 16.93 24.47 -12.02
CA GLU A 183 17.77 25.65 -12.31
C GLU A 183 16.92 26.72 -13.03
N GLY A 184 16.90 27.93 -12.48
CA GLY A 184 16.18 29.09 -13.02
C GLY A 184 14.86 29.43 -12.33
N THR A 185 14.13 28.45 -11.78
CA THR A 185 12.84 28.68 -11.10
C THR A 185 12.91 28.48 -9.58
N GLY A 186 13.87 27.71 -9.08
CA GLY A 186 14.00 27.39 -7.65
C GLY A 186 12.99 26.35 -7.13
N GLU A 187 12.14 25.81 -8.01
CA GLU A 187 11.12 24.81 -7.66
C GLU A 187 11.73 23.49 -7.21
N GLN A 188 11.11 22.86 -6.21
CA GLN A 188 11.45 21.53 -5.72
C GLN A 188 10.60 20.49 -6.44
N ARG A 189 11.25 19.50 -7.04
CA ARG A 189 10.60 18.38 -7.73
C ARG A 189 11.07 17.05 -7.15
N LEU A 190 10.17 16.10 -7.05
CA LEU A 190 10.48 14.78 -6.54
C LEU A 190 10.23 13.71 -7.61
N LEU A 191 11.18 12.78 -7.72
CA LEU A 191 11.16 11.72 -8.71
C LEU A 191 10.80 10.38 -8.05
N LEU A 192 9.78 9.72 -8.61
CA LEU A 192 9.37 8.38 -8.20
C LEU A 192 9.62 7.37 -9.32
N ALA A 193 10.40 6.35 -9.03
CA ALA A 193 10.57 5.17 -9.87
C ALA A 193 9.48 4.14 -9.54
N CYS A 194 8.33 4.26 -10.19
CA CYS A 194 7.14 3.43 -9.96
C CYS A 194 7.18 2.13 -10.78
N HIS A 195 6.96 0.99 -10.12
CA HIS A 195 6.83 -0.33 -10.73
C HIS A 195 5.42 -0.87 -10.49
N PHE A 196 4.73 -1.34 -11.53
CA PHE A 196 3.31 -1.73 -11.50
C PHE A 196 3.12 -3.24 -11.71
N PRO A 197 3.53 -4.13 -10.79
CA PRO A 197 3.34 -5.56 -11.00
C PRO A 197 1.85 -5.93 -11.09
N LEU A 198 1.48 -6.61 -12.18
CA LEU A 198 0.14 -7.18 -12.37
C LEU A 198 -0.01 -8.49 -11.61
N THR A 199 -1.14 -8.67 -10.93
CA THR A 199 -1.48 -9.93 -10.25
C THR A 199 -2.96 -10.23 -10.43
N PHE A 200 -3.29 -11.27 -11.20
CA PHE A 200 -4.66 -11.74 -11.37
C PHE A 200 -4.90 -13.03 -10.60
N MET A 201 -5.99 -13.07 -9.84
CA MET A 201 -6.33 -14.23 -9.03
C MET A 201 -7.79 -14.63 -9.18
N PRO A 202 -8.11 -15.94 -9.19
CA PRO A 202 -9.47 -16.40 -9.04
C PRO A 202 -10.09 -15.88 -7.73
N ARG A 203 -11.34 -15.40 -7.80
CA ARG A 203 -12.06 -14.88 -6.64
C ARG A 203 -12.51 -15.98 -5.68
N ASP A 204 -12.85 -17.16 -6.16
CA ASP A 204 -13.49 -18.21 -5.35
C ASP A 204 -13.01 -19.60 -5.79
N ALA A 205 -13.22 -20.61 -4.93
CA ALA A 205 -12.76 -21.98 -5.19
C ALA A 205 -13.41 -22.58 -6.45
N GLU A 206 -14.64 -22.16 -6.76
CA GLU A 206 -15.36 -22.57 -7.96
C GLU A 206 -14.66 -22.05 -9.23
N THR A 207 -14.28 -20.77 -9.24
CA THR A 207 -13.52 -20.13 -10.33
C THR A 207 -12.14 -20.74 -10.45
N THR A 208 -11.47 -21.06 -9.34
CA THR A 208 -10.19 -21.80 -9.37
C THR A 208 -10.36 -23.15 -10.06
N ALA A 209 -11.40 -23.92 -9.69
CA ALA A 209 -11.67 -25.22 -10.29
C ALA A 209 -12.12 -25.10 -11.77
N ALA A 210 -12.89 -24.07 -12.11
CA ALA A 210 -13.31 -23.79 -13.48
C ALA A 210 -12.13 -23.38 -14.37
N LEU A 211 -11.21 -22.55 -13.87
CA LEU A 211 -9.99 -22.17 -14.57
C LEU A 211 -9.11 -23.39 -14.85
N ALA A 212 -8.91 -24.25 -13.85
CA ALA A 212 -8.15 -25.49 -14.00
C ALA A 212 -8.78 -26.43 -15.04
N ARG A 213 -10.11 -26.65 -14.96
CA ARG A 213 -10.85 -27.46 -15.93
C ARG A 213 -10.78 -26.89 -17.34
N PHE A 214 -11.04 -25.59 -17.50
CA PHE A 214 -10.98 -24.91 -18.79
C PHE A 214 -9.60 -25.04 -19.42
N LYS A 215 -8.54 -24.82 -18.65
CA LYS A 215 -7.15 -24.96 -19.10
C LYS A 215 -6.85 -26.39 -19.56
N GLU A 216 -7.27 -27.39 -18.78
CA GLU A 216 -7.05 -28.79 -19.12
C GLU A 216 -7.84 -29.23 -20.35
N ASP A 217 -9.13 -28.92 -20.40
CA ASP A 217 -10.03 -29.27 -21.51
C ASP A 217 -9.59 -28.58 -22.81
N PHE A 218 -9.19 -27.30 -22.74
CA PHE A 218 -8.65 -26.57 -23.88
C PHE A 218 -7.39 -27.24 -24.43
N TYR A 219 -6.42 -27.57 -23.57
CA TYR A 219 -5.22 -28.23 -24.03
C TYR A 219 -5.48 -29.64 -24.54
N ARG A 220 -6.32 -30.42 -23.85
CA ARG A 220 -6.67 -31.79 -24.26
C ARG A 220 -7.35 -31.82 -25.62
N SER A 221 -8.31 -30.94 -25.85
CA SER A 221 -9.07 -30.86 -27.13
C SER A 221 -8.24 -30.34 -28.30
N ASN A 222 -7.15 -29.62 -28.03
CA ASN A 222 -6.29 -29.02 -29.05
C ASN A 222 -4.90 -29.65 -29.16
N THR A 223 -4.63 -30.75 -28.43
CA THR A 223 -3.38 -31.51 -28.59
C THR A 223 -3.56 -32.49 -29.73
N THR A 224 -2.83 -32.28 -30.83
CA THR A 224 -2.95 -33.10 -32.05
C THR A 224 -1.63 -33.73 -32.47
N ASP A 225 -0.51 -33.34 -31.87
CA ASP A 225 0.84 -33.73 -32.29
C ASP A 225 1.75 -34.07 -31.10
N GLN A 226 2.94 -34.63 -31.37
CA GLN A 226 3.88 -35.09 -30.36
C GLN A 226 4.48 -33.93 -29.55
N PHE A 227 4.79 -32.80 -30.20
CA PHE A 227 5.37 -31.64 -29.54
C PHE A 227 4.39 -30.48 -29.49
N GLN A 228 4.42 -29.76 -28.36
CA GLN A 228 3.47 -28.71 -28.05
C GLN A 228 4.16 -27.58 -27.28
N ASP A 229 3.92 -26.35 -27.71
CA ASP A 229 4.23 -25.16 -26.92
C ASP A 229 2.92 -24.64 -26.32
N LYS A 230 2.80 -24.66 -25.00
CA LYS A 230 1.65 -24.15 -24.25
C LYS A 230 2.02 -22.84 -23.61
N SER A 231 1.18 -21.82 -23.74
CA SER A 231 1.42 -20.54 -23.06
C SER A 231 0.14 -19.96 -22.48
N GLU A 232 0.30 -19.31 -21.33
CA GLU A 232 -0.75 -18.58 -20.63
C GLU A 232 -0.33 -17.11 -20.60
N LYS A 233 -1.19 -16.24 -21.14
CA LYS A 233 -0.97 -14.81 -21.18
C LYS A 233 -2.04 -14.12 -20.35
N GLN A 234 -1.59 -13.36 -19.37
CA GLN A 234 -2.41 -12.48 -18.54
C GLN A 234 -2.16 -11.04 -18.99
N SER A 235 -3.21 -10.32 -19.36
CA SER A 235 -3.15 -8.91 -19.73
C SER A 235 -4.36 -8.15 -19.24
N LEU A 236 -4.29 -6.82 -19.26
CA LEU A 236 -5.46 -5.95 -19.12
C LEU A 236 -6.03 -5.62 -20.50
N ASP A 237 -7.29 -5.21 -20.54
CA ASP A 237 -7.92 -4.59 -21.72
C ASP A 237 -7.43 -3.15 -21.98
N CYS A 238 -6.57 -2.62 -21.12
CA CYS A 238 -5.87 -1.35 -21.30
C CYS A 238 -4.36 -1.54 -21.59
N ILE A 239 -3.71 -0.46 -22.01
CA ILE A 239 -2.25 -0.44 -22.11
C ILE A 239 -1.68 -0.51 -20.69
N HIS A 240 -0.92 -1.57 -20.41
CA HIS A 240 -0.21 -1.72 -19.15
C HIS A 240 1.25 -1.29 -19.28
N ILE A 241 1.62 -0.28 -18.52
CA ILE A 241 2.98 0.21 -18.30
C ILE A 241 3.54 -0.48 -17.04
N ASP A 242 4.52 -1.36 -17.25
CA ASP A 242 5.24 -2.07 -16.17
C ASP A 242 6.02 -1.11 -15.25
N ARG A 243 6.63 -0.07 -15.83
CA ARG A 243 7.48 0.89 -15.10
C ARG A 243 7.28 2.30 -15.62
N ALA A 244 7.06 3.24 -14.70
CA ALA A 244 6.92 4.66 -15.00
C ALA A 244 7.74 5.50 -14.02
N MET A 245 8.24 6.63 -14.51
CA MET A 245 8.83 7.68 -13.70
C MET A 245 7.78 8.76 -13.45
N VAL A 246 7.42 9.00 -12.20
CA VAL A 246 6.45 10.06 -11.85
C VAL A 246 7.21 11.26 -11.32
N VAL A 247 6.91 12.43 -11.88
CA VAL A 247 7.49 13.71 -11.47
C VAL A 247 6.42 14.47 -10.70
N LEU A 248 6.67 14.69 -9.40
CA LEU A 248 5.77 15.42 -8.52
C LEU A 248 6.33 16.82 -8.28
N SER A 249 5.49 17.82 -8.50
CA SER A 249 5.84 19.24 -8.45
C SER A 249 5.11 19.93 -7.30
N SER A 250 5.80 20.83 -6.60
CA SER A 250 5.16 21.69 -5.60
C SER A 250 4.29 22.81 -6.21
N ALA A 251 4.42 23.07 -7.52
CA ALA A 251 3.80 24.21 -8.21
C ALA A 251 2.53 23.84 -9.01
N GLY A 252 2.09 22.58 -9.00
CA GLY A 252 0.85 22.13 -9.64
C GLY A 252 0.97 20.83 -10.44
N GLN A 253 -0.18 20.23 -10.75
CA GLN A 253 -0.30 18.83 -11.18
C GLN A 253 0.01 18.53 -12.64
N ALA A 254 -0.02 19.56 -13.50
CA ALA A 254 0.11 19.41 -14.95
C ALA A 254 1.57 19.56 -15.45
N VAL A 255 2.52 19.89 -14.57
CA VAL A 255 3.89 20.22 -14.98
C VAL A 255 4.70 18.92 -15.15
N THR A 256 4.84 18.45 -16.39
CA THR A 256 5.69 17.30 -16.78
C THR A 256 7.16 17.67 -17.01
N GLU A 257 7.58 18.89 -16.68
CA GLU A 257 8.93 19.36 -16.98
C GLU A 257 10.00 18.49 -16.28
N ARG A 258 10.54 17.54 -17.04
CA ARG A 258 11.60 16.66 -16.58
C ARG A 258 12.96 17.34 -16.67
N PRO A 259 13.86 17.11 -15.70
CA PRO A 259 15.26 17.46 -15.81
C PRO A 259 15.87 17.08 -17.16
N TRP A 260 16.78 17.92 -17.68
CA TRP A 260 17.37 17.74 -19.02
C TRP A 260 18.01 16.36 -19.21
N TRP A 261 18.62 15.80 -18.16
CA TRP A 261 19.30 14.51 -18.15
C TRP A 261 18.35 13.30 -18.20
N MET A 262 17.05 13.48 -17.91
CA MET A 262 16.05 12.41 -17.99
C MET A 262 15.57 12.10 -19.41
N ARG A 263 16.08 12.81 -20.43
CA ARG A 263 15.73 12.49 -21.83
C ARG A 263 16.41 11.19 -22.24
N ARG A 264 15.68 10.33 -22.98
CA ARG A 264 16.19 9.05 -23.49
C ARG A 264 17.46 9.21 -24.35
N SER A 265 17.64 10.36 -25.00
CA SER A 265 18.85 10.70 -25.75
C SER A 265 20.11 10.74 -24.88
N TRP A 266 20.01 11.18 -23.62
CA TRP A 266 21.14 11.20 -22.69
C TRP A 266 21.48 9.81 -22.17
N LEU A 267 20.46 8.98 -21.90
CA LEU A 267 20.70 7.57 -21.62
C LEU A 267 21.38 6.90 -22.83
N ALA A 268 20.89 7.11 -24.06
CA ALA A 268 21.48 6.57 -25.28
C ALA A 268 22.95 7.02 -25.46
N LEU A 269 23.21 8.32 -25.33
CA LEU A 269 24.56 8.88 -25.42
C LEU A 269 25.48 8.31 -24.34
N SER A 270 25.00 8.22 -23.09
CA SER A 270 25.76 7.62 -21.99
C SER A 270 26.09 6.16 -22.28
N THR A 271 25.14 5.37 -22.80
CA THR A 271 25.38 3.98 -23.19
C THR A 271 26.42 3.89 -24.32
N LEU A 272 26.30 4.71 -25.37
CA LEU A 272 27.27 4.73 -26.47
C LEU A 272 28.70 5.01 -25.97
N LEU A 273 28.84 5.90 -24.99
CA LEU A 273 30.10 6.27 -24.36
C LEU A 273 30.55 5.33 -23.22
N LEU A 274 29.92 4.16 -23.05
CA LEU A 274 30.19 3.22 -21.94
C LEU A 274 29.98 3.83 -20.53
N MET A 275 29.24 4.94 -20.44
CA MET A 275 28.83 5.62 -19.21
C MET A 275 27.39 5.27 -18.79
N GLY A 276 26.79 4.25 -19.39
CA GLY A 276 25.42 3.81 -19.06
C GLY A 276 25.26 3.32 -17.61
N LEU A 277 26.29 2.67 -17.05
CA LEU A 277 26.25 2.17 -15.67
C LEU A 277 26.32 3.33 -14.64
N PRO A 278 27.26 4.29 -14.74
CA PRO A 278 27.22 5.52 -13.93
C PRO A 278 25.92 6.31 -14.05
N PHE A 279 25.38 6.44 -15.27
CA PHE A 279 24.11 7.14 -15.49
C PHE A 279 22.96 6.47 -14.74
N ARG A 280 22.87 5.14 -14.75
CA ARG A 280 21.85 4.38 -14.02
C ARG A 280 21.97 4.57 -12.51
N TYR A 281 23.18 4.52 -11.98
CA TYR A 281 23.43 4.78 -10.56
C TYR A 281 22.98 6.20 -10.15
N PHE A 282 23.31 7.19 -10.98
CA PHE A 282 22.85 8.57 -10.79
C PHE A 282 21.31 8.68 -10.83
N LEU A 283 20.67 8.08 -11.85
CA LEU A 283 19.21 8.07 -12.00
C LEU A 283 18.52 7.48 -10.76
N TYR A 284 18.95 6.30 -10.31
CA TYR A 284 18.27 5.62 -9.21
C TYR A 284 18.50 6.27 -7.86
N ARG A 285 19.68 6.86 -7.61
CA ARG A 285 19.94 7.62 -6.38
C ARG A 285 19.10 8.89 -6.29
N ARG A 286 18.71 9.47 -7.42
CA ARG A 286 17.86 10.66 -7.52
C ARG A 286 16.35 10.34 -7.52
N ALA A 287 15.96 9.07 -7.51
CA ALA A 287 14.56 8.66 -7.55
C ALA A 287 14.23 7.68 -6.41
N GLN A 288 13.06 7.86 -5.80
CA GLN A 288 12.56 6.93 -4.78
C GLN A 288 11.84 5.76 -5.46
N LYS A 289 12.19 4.52 -5.10
CA LYS A 289 11.53 3.32 -5.63
C LYS A 289 10.17 3.16 -4.97
N VAL A 290 9.13 3.01 -5.78
CA VAL A 290 7.77 2.72 -5.31
C VAL A 290 7.23 1.52 -6.08
N VAL A 291 6.68 0.54 -5.37
CA VAL A 291 6.03 -0.63 -5.98
C VAL A 291 4.53 -0.52 -5.79
N TRP A 292 3.79 -0.57 -6.88
CA TRP A 292 2.35 -0.37 -6.94
C TRP A 292 1.67 -1.64 -7.48
N HIS A 293 1.19 -2.48 -6.57
CA HIS A 293 0.56 -3.73 -6.95
C HIS A 293 -0.79 -3.49 -7.62
N VAL A 294 -0.91 -3.87 -8.89
CA VAL A 294 -2.18 -3.83 -9.64
C VAL A 294 -2.81 -5.21 -9.53
N ARG A 295 -3.77 -5.35 -8.61
CA ARG A 295 -4.35 -6.65 -8.29
C ARG A 295 -5.83 -6.71 -8.64
N LYS A 296 -6.21 -7.75 -9.39
CA LYS A 296 -7.59 -7.99 -9.81
C LYS A 296 -8.01 -9.42 -9.48
N HIS A 297 -9.17 -9.54 -8.86
CA HIS A 297 -9.85 -10.82 -8.67
C HIS A 297 -10.93 -11.01 -9.72
N PHE A 298 -11.01 -12.19 -10.33
CA PHE A 298 -12.01 -12.50 -11.35
C PHE A 298 -12.87 -13.70 -10.94
N SER A 299 -14.15 -13.70 -11.33
CA SER A 299 -15.09 -14.80 -11.12
C SER A 299 -15.86 -15.14 -12.40
N ILE A 300 -16.29 -16.39 -12.53
CA ILE A 300 -17.20 -16.86 -13.58
C ILE A 300 -18.67 -16.55 -13.28
N SER A 301 -18.99 -16.16 -12.04
CA SER A 301 -20.35 -15.82 -11.63
C SER A 301 -20.59 -14.30 -11.68
N PRO A 302 -21.67 -13.83 -12.34
CA PRO A 302 -22.01 -12.40 -12.37
C PRO A 302 -22.45 -11.88 -11.00
N THR A 303 -23.07 -12.74 -10.17
CA THR A 303 -23.53 -12.42 -8.81
C THR A 303 -22.42 -12.44 -7.77
N ALA A 304 -21.25 -13.02 -8.06
CA ALA A 304 -20.12 -13.01 -7.14
C ALA A 304 -19.61 -11.59 -6.87
N ALA A 305 -19.64 -10.67 -7.85
CA ALA A 305 -19.38 -9.25 -7.60
C ALA A 305 -20.29 -8.63 -6.53
N ALA A 306 -21.56 -9.04 -6.50
CA ALA A 306 -22.58 -8.56 -5.56
C ALA A 306 -22.64 -9.34 -4.24
N ALA A 307 -21.99 -10.51 -4.16
CA ALA A 307 -21.94 -11.29 -2.94
C ALA A 307 -20.95 -10.68 -1.94
N THR A 308 -21.42 -10.46 -0.71
CA THR A 308 -20.75 -9.94 0.49
C THR A 308 -19.50 -10.72 0.94
N THR A 309 -19.04 -11.69 0.15
CA THR A 309 -17.93 -12.59 0.44
C THR A 309 -16.62 -12.10 -0.20
N THR A 310 -15.62 -11.89 0.67
CA THR A 310 -14.25 -11.51 0.32
C THR A 310 -13.58 -12.57 -0.57
N PRO A 311 -12.81 -12.18 -1.61
CA PRO A 311 -12.09 -13.12 -2.47
C PRO A 311 -11.22 -14.16 -1.71
N LEU A 312 -11.02 -15.34 -2.28
CA LEU A 312 -10.26 -16.47 -1.74
C LEU A 312 -8.80 -16.07 -1.46
N HIS A 313 -8.21 -15.33 -2.40
CA HIS A 313 -6.86 -14.76 -2.31
C HIS A 313 -6.89 -13.24 -2.13
N SER A 314 -8.00 -12.74 -1.59
CA SER A 314 -8.18 -11.33 -1.23
C SER A 314 -6.97 -10.83 -0.49
N LEU A 315 -6.51 -9.62 -0.83
CA LEU A 315 -5.48 -8.94 -0.06
C LEU A 315 -5.87 -8.96 1.42
N THR A 316 -7.14 -8.75 1.75
CA THR A 316 -7.67 -8.78 3.13
C THR A 316 -7.32 -10.03 3.96
N ARG A 317 -6.98 -11.16 3.31
CA ARG A 317 -6.59 -12.45 3.92
C ARG A 317 -5.10 -12.78 3.76
N SER A 318 -4.30 -11.86 3.22
CA SER A 318 -2.85 -12.03 3.08
C SER A 318 -2.19 -12.26 4.44
N ARG A 319 -1.24 -13.20 4.50
CA ARG A 319 -0.38 -13.41 5.68
C ARG A 319 0.54 -12.23 5.93
N ASP A 320 0.79 -11.42 4.89
CA ASP A 320 1.44 -10.12 5.00
C ASP A 320 0.42 -9.06 5.44
N PRO A 321 0.57 -8.49 6.65
CA PRO A 321 -0.38 -7.54 7.21
C PRO A 321 -0.50 -6.23 6.40
N ALA A 322 0.56 -5.77 5.72
CA ALA A 322 0.54 -4.52 4.95
C ALA A 322 -0.34 -4.68 3.70
N VAL A 323 -0.10 -5.78 3.00
CA VAL A 323 -0.86 -6.26 1.83
C VAL A 323 -2.33 -6.45 2.20
N ALA A 324 -2.64 -6.96 3.40
CA ALA A 324 -4.01 -7.14 3.88
C ALA A 324 -4.80 -5.90 4.27
N ARG A 325 -4.16 -4.74 4.34
CA ARG A 325 -4.83 -3.48 4.64
C ARG A 325 -5.12 -2.64 3.41
N VAL A 326 -4.28 -2.74 2.38
CA VAL A 326 -4.57 -2.20 1.05
C VAL A 326 -5.87 -2.78 0.49
N GLY A 327 -6.09 -4.09 0.61
CA GLY A 327 -7.33 -4.74 0.16
C GLY A 327 -8.61 -4.38 0.92
N ARG A 328 -8.51 -3.67 2.07
CA ARG A 328 -9.68 -3.23 2.85
C ARG A 328 -10.07 -1.78 2.59
N MET A 329 -9.30 -1.06 1.77
CA MET A 329 -9.61 0.31 1.36
C MET A 329 -10.76 0.32 0.35
N ASP A 330 -11.66 1.30 0.47
CA ASP A 330 -12.80 1.44 -0.44
C ASP A 330 -12.33 1.93 -1.83
N PRO A 331 -12.63 1.19 -2.92
CA PRO A 331 -12.22 1.56 -4.27
C PRO A 331 -12.94 2.79 -4.83
N ASN A 332 -14.02 3.28 -4.19
CA ASN A 332 -14.80 4.43 -4.65
C ASN A 332 -14.27 5.79 -4.15
N VAL A 333 -13.11 5.83 -3.48
CA VAL A 333 -12.50 7.10 -3.06
C VAL A 333 -11.86 7.82 -4.25
N ARG A 334 -12.65 8.64 -4.94
CA ARG A 334 -12.20 9.64 -5.93
C ARG A 334 -11.87 11.00 -5.30
N ILE A 335 -10.59 11.34 -5.11
CA ILE A 335 -10.22 12.69 -4.67
C ILE A 335 -10.03 13.55 -5.92
N GLU A 336 -10.89 14.57 -6.08
CA GLU A 336 -10.74 15.56 -7.15
C GLU A 336 -9.84 16.71 -6.69
N PHE A 337 -9.03 17.22 -7.62
CA PHE A 337 -8.04 18.25 -7.36
C PHE A 337 -8.57 19.62 -7.81
N SER A 338 -8.50 20.64 -6.94
CA SER A 338 -8.80 22.02 -7.36
C SER A 338 -7.54 22.69 -7.93
N GLU A 339 -7.71 23.40 -9.05
CA GLU A 339 -6.62 24.04 -9.80
C GLU A 339 -6.06 25.31 -9.13
N GLU A 340 -6.62 25.77 -8.02
CA GLU A 340 -6.21 27.02 -7.38
C GLU A 340 -6.12 26.84 -5.87
N GLY A 341 -4.97 27.26 -5.30
CA GLY A 341 -4.57 26.96 -3.93
C GLY A 341 -5.67 27.16 -2.88
N GLY A 342 -5.91 26.12 -2.08
CA GLY A 342 -6.74 26.16 -0.89
C GLY A 342 -7.70 24.97 -0.75
N PHE A 343 -7.52 24.23 0.34
CA PHE A 343 -8.46 23.27 0.96
C PHE A 343 -8.69 21.89 0.31
N TRP A 344 -8.58 20.86 1.16
CA TRP A 344 -8.79 19.45 0.86
C TRP A 344 -10.28 19.10 0.96
N GLN A 345 -10.89 18.57 -0.09
CA GLN A 345 -12.21 17.92 -0.02
C GLN A 345 -12.11 16.50 -0.60
N LEU A 346 -12.49 15.51 0.20
CA LEU A 346 -12.59 14.10 -0.18
C LEU A 346 -14.01 13.85 -0.75
N PRO A 347 -14.18 12.84 -1.62
CA PRO A 347 -15.48 12.51 -2.21
C PRO A 347 -16.48 12.10 -1.13
N ALA A 348 -17.75 12.44 -1.36
CA ALA A 348 -18.86 12.01 -0.53
C ALA A 348 -18.95 10.47 -0.47
N ALA A 349 -19.27 9.94 0.71
CA ALA A 349 -19.58 8.52 0.87
C ALA A 349 -20.79 8.15 -0.04
N PRO A 350 -20.85 6.93 -0.60
CA PRO A 350 -22.03 6.47 -1.32
C PRO A 350 -23.27 6.57 -0.41
N ASP A 351 -24.40 6.97 -1.01
CA ASP A 351 -25.69 7.31 -0.36
C ASP A 351 -26.38 6.16 0.40
N ASP A 352 -25.77 4.98 0.48
CA ASP A 352 -26.33 3.80 1.13
C ASP A 352 -25.97 3.72 2.62
N ILE A 353 -26.33 4.74 3.40
CA ILE A 353 -26.49 4.62 4.86
C ILE A 353 -27.75 5.40 5.29
N LEU A 354 -28.88 4.68 5.28
CA LEU A 354 -30.06 4.81 6.13
C LEU A 354 -30.59 6.24 6.40
N ASP A 355 -31.72 6.56 5.74
CA ASP A 355 -32.80 7.46 6.14
C ASP A 355 -32.45 8.56 7.16
N ILE A 356 -31.92 9.67 6.64
CA ILE A 356 -31.62 10.91 7.40
C ILE A 356 -32.88 11.64 7.89
N GLU A 357 -34.10 11.22 7.51
CA GLU A 357 -35.35 11.95 7.84
C GLU A 357 -35.97 11.64 9.21
N ALA A 358 -35.35 10.83 10.07
CA ALA A 358 -36.03 10.32 11.28
C ALA A 358 -35.50 10.82 12.63
N ILE A 359 -34.94 12.05 12.78
CA ILE A 359 -34.65 12.59 14.13
C ILE A 359 -34.95 14.09 14.24
N ALA A 360 -36.24 14.43 14.30
CA ALA A 360 -36.70 15.73 14.79
C ALA A 360 -36.70 15.73 16.33
N GLY A 361 -35.76 16.44 16.97
CA GLY A 361 -35.83 16.72 18.41
C GLY A 361 -34.51 16.98 19.15
N ALA A 362 -33.34 16.78 18.53
CA ALA A 362 -32.06 17.09 19.18
C ALA A 362 -31.66 18.56 18.95
N PRO A 363 -31.03 19.24 19.94
CA PRO A 363 -30.35 20.52 19.69
C PRO A 363 -29.39 20.34 18.51
N GLY A 364 -29.33 21.34 17.62
CA GLY A 364 -28.58 21.24 16.37
C GLY A 364 -27.16 20.74 16.62
N ILE A 365 -26.78 19.62 15.98
CA ILE A 365 -25.42 19.10 16.05
C ILE A 365 -24.50 20.15 15.42
N GLU A 366 -23.52 20.64 16.18
CA GLU A 366 -22.54 21.61 15.70
C GLU A 366 -21.20 20.92 15.40
N ALA A 367 -20.54 21.37 14.32
CA ALA A 367 -19.17 21.00 14.04
C ALA A 367 -18.22 21.69 15.05
N PRO A 368 -17.13 21.04 15.47
CA PRO A 368 -16.14 21.66 16.34
C PRO A 368 -15.62 22.98 15.80
N THR A 369 -15.43 23.97 16.67
CA THR A 369 -15.03 25.34 16.28
C THR A 369 -13.65 25.42 15.65
N TYR A 370 -12.79 24.43 15.93
CA TYR A 370 -11.46 24.29 15.37
C TYR A 370 -11.45 23.52 14.04
N TRP A 371 -12.60 23.13 13.51
CA TRP A 371 -12.68 22.58 12.16
C TRP A 371 -12.63 23.66 11.10
N THR A 372 -12.04 23.31 9.98
CA THR A 372 -12.04 24.13 8.78
C THR A 372 -13.43 24.13 8.14
N HIS A 373 -14.00 22.94 7.91
CA HIS A 373 -15.34 22.81 7.33
C HIS A 373 -16.35 22.57 8.45
N ARG A 374 -17.40 23.40 8.49
CA ARG A 374 -18.37 23.37 9.61
C ARG A 374 -19.83 23.22 9.19
N ASP A 375 -20.12 23.29 7.89
CA ASP A 375 -21.47 23.09 7.38
C ASP A 375 -21.80 21.59 7.33
N LEU A 376 -22.38 21.09 8.41
CA LEU A 376 -22.78 19.69 8.53
C LEU A 376 -23.99 19.32 7.65
N SER A 377 -24.68 20.30 7.03
CA SER A 377 -25.77 20.00 6.10
C SER A 377 -25.27 19.46 4.75
N VAL A 378 -24.00 19.72 4.43
CA VAL A 378 -23.32 19.19 3.26
C VAL A 378 -22.40 18.05 3.71
N ALA A 379 -22.49 16.91 3.03
CA ALA A 379 -21.56 15.81 3.27
C ALA A 379 -20.15 16.24 2.86
N PHE A 380 -19.22 16.27 3.82
CA PHE A 380 -17.82 16.54 3.55
C PHE A 380 -16.93 15.60 4.36
N ARG A 381 -15.75 15.38 3.80
CA ARG A 381 -14.65 14.74 4.51
C ARG A 381 -13.35 15.44 4.11
N CYS A 382 -12.48 15.73 5.06
CA CYS A 382 -11.15 16.22 4.78
C CYS A 382 -10.14 15.77 5.83
N ALA A 383 -8.88 15.69 5.42
CA ALA A 383 -7.76 15.47 6.33
C ALA A 383 -6.88 16.74 6.31
N GLU A 384 -6.88 17.49 7.40
CA GLU A 384 -6.08 18.69 7.55
C GLU A 384 -4.74 18.38 8.18
N LEU A 385 -3.66 18.80 7.53
CA LEU A 385 -2.33 18.71 8.08
C LEU A 385 -2.07 19.85 9.06
N LEU A 386 -1.62 19.51 10.27
CA LEU A 386 -1.40 20.49 11.33
C LEU A 386 0.09 20.91 11.34
N GLU A 387 0.45 21.85 10.47
CA GLU A 387 1.84 22.28 10.24
C GLU A 387 2.26 23.63 10.89
N ASP A 388 1.37 24.61 11.16
CA ASP A 388 1.81 25.97 11.58
C ASP A 388 1.05 26.68 12.75
N ALA A 389 1.88 27.16 13.70
CA ALA A 389 1.86 28.33 14.61
C ALA A 389 0.66 28.77 15.49
N SER A 390 -0.62 28.51 15.20
CA SER A 390 -1.70 29.01 16.09
C SER A 390 -2.08 28.02 17.19
N ASP A 391 -1.86 26.73 16.96
CA ASP A 391 -2.08 25.63 17.89
C ASP A 391 -1.01 24.56 17.67
N ASP A 392 -0.01 24.46 18.56
CA ASP A 392 1.11 23.50 18.46
C ASP A 392 0.66 22.03 18.69
N MET A 393 -0.27 21.54 17.87
CA MET A 393 -0.89 20.23 18.02
C MET A 393 0.12 19.10 17.82
N ARG A 394 1.10 19.27 16.91
CA ARG A 394 2.16 18.28 16.74
C ARG A 394 3.00 18.13 18.03
N ALA A 395 3.40 19.22 18.68
CA ALA A 395 4.11 19.12 19.95
C ALA A 395 3.22 18.57 21.07
N ARG A 396 1.91 18.89 21.08
CA ARG A 396 0.97 18.31 22.05
C ARG A 396 0.82 16.81 21.86
N VAL A 397 0.70 16.34 20.63
CA VAL A 397 0.68 14.91 20.31
C VAL A 397 2.02 14.28 20.69
N GLN A 398 3.16 14.92 20.42
CA GLN A 398 4.47 14.44 20.85
C GLN A 398 4.55 14.31 22.38
N GLN A 399 4.10 15.34 23.11
CA GLN A 399 4.04 15.31 24.57
C GLN A 399 3.11 14.19 25.05
N LEU A 400 1.96 14.00 24.41
CA LEU A 400 1.03 12.92 24.74
C LEU A 400 1.68 11.55 24.50
N LEU A 401 2.42 11.38 23.41
CA LEU A 401 3.18 10.15 23.12
C LEU A 401 4.22 9.88 24.20
N ASP A 402 4.96 10.89 24.63
CA ASP A 402 6.01 10.78 25.65
C ASP A 402 5.42 10.50 27.04
N ASP A 403 4.41 11.28 27.47
CA ASP A 403 3.78 11.17 28.80
C ASP A 403 2.99 9.86 28.96
N CYS A 404 2.46 9.31 27.85
CA CYS A 404 1.74 8.05 27.84
C CYS A 404 2.63 6.84 27.49
N PHE A 405 3.95 7.02 27.35
CA PHE A 405 4.84 5.92 27.03
C PHE A 405 5.16 5.10 28.28
N THR A 406 4.80 3.81 28.27
CA THR A 406 5.17 2.88 29.34
C THR A 406 6.21 1.89 28.82
N ALA A 407 7.35 1.78 29.52
CA ALA A 407 8.41 0.85 29.18
C ALA A 407 8.07 -0.61 29.57
N ARG A 408 7.02 -1.17 28.96
CA ARG A 408 6.57 -2.56 29.12
C ARG A 408 6.38 -3.19 27.75
N ALA A 409 6.66 -4.48 27.63
CA ALA A 409 6.36 -5.25 26.43
C ALA A 409 5.42 -6.41 26.82
N THR A 410 4.36 -6.62 26.06
CA THR A 410 3.54 -7.83 26.16
C THR A 410 3.93 -8.85 25.10
N ARG A 411 3.24 -10.00 25.10
CA ARG A 411 3.32 -11.01 24.04
C ARG A 411 2.96 -10.49 22.64
N ASP A 412 2.27 -9.35 22.56
CA ASP A 412 1.77 -8.80 21.29
C ASP A 412 2.85 -7.98 20.56
N ARG A 413 3.94 -7.58 21.25
CA ARG A 413 5.03 -6.81 20.66
C ARG A 413 5.89 -7.69 19.74
N ALA A 414 5.99 -7.28 18.48
CA ALA A 414 6.98 -7.80 17.55
C ALA A 414 8.26 -6.95 17.62
N GLY A 415 9.40 -7.58 17.93
CA GLY A 415 10.71 -6.91 17.96
C GLY A 415 11.04 -6.22 19.29
N SER A 416 12.06 -5.36 19.27
CA SER A 416 12.54 -4.63 20.44
C SER A 416 11.55 -3.52 20.87
N LEU A 417 11.55 -3.21 22.17
CA LEU A 417 10.85 -2.06 22.72
C LEU A 417 11.67 -0.79 22.38
N PRO A 418 11.10 0.21 21.69
CA PRO A 418 11.78 1.48 21.47
C PRO A 418 11.89 2.24 22.78
N THR A 419 12.83 3.18 22.83
CA THR A 419 12.98 4.10 23.97
C THR A 419 12.09 5.32 23.85
N ARG A 420 11.69 5.69 22.62
CA ARG A 420 10.78 6.81 22.36
C ARG A 420 10.03 6.66 21.04
N LEU A 421 8.84 7.26 20.96
CA LEU A 421 8.09 7.45 19.71
C LEU A 421 8.18 8.93 19.32
N VAL A 422 8.61 9.21 18.09
CA VAL A 422 8.74 10.59 17.60
C VAL A 422 7.71 10.84 16.51
N ALA A 423 6.71 11.68 16.81
CA ALA A 423 5.69 12.13 15.86
C ALA A 423 6.35 12.98 14.78
N GLU A 424 6.21 12.53 13.53
CA GLU A 424 6.72 13.24 12.37
C GLU A 424 5.61 13.99 11.64
N MET A 425 4.38 13.50 11.74
CA MET A 425 3.23 14.11 11.10
C MET A 425 1.96 13.86 11.91
N VAL A 426 1.13 14.89 12.02
CA VAL A 426 -0.20 14.82 12.62
C VAL A 426 -1.21 15.42 11.64
N GLN A 427 -2.23 14.64 11.29
CA GLN A 427 -3.36 15.10 10.48
C GLN A 427 -4.64 15.01 11.30
N ARG A 428 -5.50 16.03 11.20
CA ARG A 428 -6.85 16.00 11.75
C ARG A 428 -7.83 15.51 10.68
N ILE A 429 -8.69 14.59 11.05
CA ILE A 429 -9.80 14.14 10.20
C ILE A 429 -11.04 14.96 10.57
N GLU A 430 -11.68 15.54 9.56
CA GLU A 430 -12.97 16.21 9.65
C GLU A 430 -13.93 15.45 8.73
N ASP A 431 -14.94 14.80 9.29
CA ASP A 431 -15.92 14.02 8.53
C ASP A 431 -17.30 14.29 9.10
N SER A 432 -18.16 14.92 8.30
CA SER A 432 -19.49 15.33 8.73
C SER A 432 -20.37 14.12 9.11
N SER A 433 -20.33 13.05 8.32
CA SER A 433 -21.16 11.86 8.51
C SER A 433 -20.69 11.00 9.69
N LEU A 434 -19.37 10.86 9.90
CA LEU A 434 -18.83 10.20 11.09
C LEU A 434 -19.12 11.03 12.35
N TRP A 435 -18.98 12.35 12.26
CA TRP A 435 -19.21 13.24 13.40
C TRP A 435 -20.65 13.25 13.86
N GLN A 436 -21.62 13.33 12.94
CA GLN A 436 -23.03 13.26 13.29
C GLN A 436 -23.38 11.96 14.01
N ARG A 437 -22.93 10.81 13.47
CA ARG A 437 -23.14 9.49 14.12
C ARG A 437 -22.51 9.43 15.50
N TYR A 438 -21.29 9.95 15.62
CA TYR A 438 -20.55 10.01 16.87
C TYR A 438 -21.25 10.87 17.94
N VAL A 439 -21.68 12.10 17.58
CA VAL A 439 -22.37 13.02 18.50
C VAL A 439 -23.73 12.47 18.91
N ASP A 440 -24.46 11.84 18.00
CA ASP A 440 -25.73 11.19 18.33
C ASP A 440 -25.52 10.04 19.33
N ARG A 441 -24.51 9.17 19.11
CA ARG A 441 -24.17 8.10 20.05
C ARG A 441 -23.74 8.62 21.41
N ARG A 442 -22.95 9.71 21.44
CA ARG A 442 -22.55 10.41 22.66
C ARG A 442 -23.77 10.95 23.43
N SER A 443 -24.69 11.60 22.72
CA SER A 443 -25.93 12.14 23.30
C SER A 443 -26.81 11.03 23.89
N ARG A 444 -26.92 9.89 23.19
CA ARG A 444 -27.61 8.69 23.71
C ARG A 444 -26.95 8.11 24.96
N ALA A 445 -25.62 8.15 25.06
CA ALA A 445 -24.91 7.74 26.27
C ALA A 445 -25.15 8.71 27.44
N ALA A 446 -25.20 10.02 27.16
CA ALA A 446 -25.43 11.06 28.17
C ALA A 446 -26.80 10.95 28.86
N LEU A 447 -27.82 10.43 28.16
CA LEU A 447 -29.12 10.12 28.76
C LEU A 447 -29.04 9.10 29.92
N ARG A 448 -27.97 8.30 29.97
CA ARG A 448 -27.70 7.31 31.02
C ARG A 448 -26.51 7.70 31.89
N ALA A 449 -26.09 8.96 31.90
CA ALA A 449 -24.92 9.43 32.65
C ALA A 449 -24.97 9.07 34.14
N ALA A 450 -26.17 9.03 34.74
CA ALA A 450 -26.34 8.64 36.14
C ALA A 450 -25.90 7.19 36.45
N ASP A 451 -25.90 6.30 35.45
CA ASP A 451 -25.49 4.90 35.57
C ASP A 451 -24.01 4.68 35.22
N ILE A 452 -23.29 5.75 34.85
CA ILE A 452 -21.91 5.70 34.41
C ILE A 452 -20.99 6.05 35.59
N THR A 453 -20.16 5.09 35.99
CA THR A 453 -19.05 5.34 36.91
C THR A 453 -17.86 5.85 36.11
N HIS A 454 -17.23 6.93 36.56
CA HIS A 454 -16.03 7.44 35.91
C HIS A 454 -14.88 6.44 36.02
N VAL A 455 -14.03 6.38 34.99
CA VAL A 455 -12.88 5.45 34.96
C VAL A 455 -11.98 5.62 36.18
N GLU A 456 -11.78 6.85 36.65
CA GLU A 456 -10.93 7.13 37.81
C GLU A 456 -11.54 6.69 39.15
N ASP A 457 -12.87 6.56 39.22
CA ASP A 457 -13.61 6.12 40.41
C ASP A 457 -13.76 4.59 40.47
N LEU A 458 -13.43 3.88 39.39
CA LEU A 458 -13.36 2.42 39.41
C LEU A 458 -12.21 1.99 40.32
N ALA A 459 -12.55 1.25 41.39
CA ALA A 459 -11.62 0.87 42.45
C ALA A 459 -10.31 0.28 41.90
N GLY A 460 -9.18 0.95 42.17
CA GLY A 460 -7.85 0.49 41.76
C GLY A 460 -7.46 0.79 40.31
N SER A 461 -8.36 1.38 39.50
CA SER A 461 -8.05 1.71 38.10
C SER A 461 -7.30 3.04 37.95
N GLY A 462 -7.70 4.06 38.71
CA GLY A 462 -7.09 5.39 38.64
C GLY A 462 -7.37 6.12 37.32
N ARG A 463 -6.86 7.36 37.20
CA ARG A 463 -7.15 8.25 36.07
C ARG A 463 -6.56 7.74 34.75
N CYS A 464 -7.24 8.01 33.64
CA CYS A 464 -6.73 7.71 32.32
C CYS A 464 -5.45 8.52 32.00
N LYS A 465 -4.42 7.86 31.45
CA LYS A 465 -3.11 8.47 31.15
C LYS A 465 -3.21 9.61 30.15
N THR A 466 -4.04 9.45 29.11
CA THR A 466 -4.27 10.50 28.13
C THR A 466 -4.91 11.71 28.78
N THR A 467 -5.94 11.53 29.62
CA THR A 467 -6.58 12.62 30.37
C THR A 467 -5.62 13.41 31.25
N ARG A 468 -4.56 12.78 31.79
CA ARG A 468 -3.54 13.49 32.58
C ARG A 468 -2.73 14.50 31.75
N SER A 469 -2.54 14.21 30.46
CA SER A 469 -1.52 14.86 29.62
C SER A 469 -2.11 15.83 28.58
N LEU A 470 -3.43 15.82 28.40
CA LEU A 470 -4.14 16.55 27.35
C LEU A 470 -4.41 18.04 27.63
N GLY A 471 -4.25 18.50 28.87
CA GLY A 471 -4.50 19.89 29.25
C GLY A 471 -5.88 20.40 28.79
N HIS A 472 -5.90 21.51 28.05
CA HIS A 472 -7.13 22.11 27.49
C HIS A 472 -7.88 21.23 26.47
N LEU A 473 -7.26 20.20 25.88
CA LEU A 473 -7.97 19.28 24.98
C LEU A 473 -9.03 18.46 25.72
N ASN A 474 -8.86 18.25 27.04
CA ASN A 474 -9.89 17.63 27.88
C ASN A 474 -11.17 18.46 27.94
N ALA A 475 -11.09 19.79 27.79
CA ALA A 475 -12.27 20.65 27.80
C ALA A 475 -13.20 20.39 26.59
N ARG A 476 -12.70 19.66 25.58
CA ARG A 476 -13.48 19.27 24.41
C ARG A 476 -14.26 17.96 24.63
N LEU A 477 -14.00 17.23 25.71
CA LEU A 477 -14.56 15.91 26.00
C LEU A 477 -15.68 16.01 27.03
N ASP A 478 -16.73 15.21 26.87
CA ASP A 478 -17.77 15.02 27.87
C ASP A 478 -17.38 13.94 28.88
N SER A 479 -16.92 14.36 30.05
CA SER A 479 -16.52 13.45 31.12
C SER A 479 -17.69 12.60 31.64
N SER A 480 -18.94 13.08 31.55
CA SER A 480 -20.12 12.39 32.10
C SER A 480 -20.42 11.05 31.42
N VAL A 481 -19.87 10.85 30.22
CA VAL A 481 -20.01 9.62 29.42
C VAL A 481 -18.69 8.87 29.25
N ASN A 482 -17.68 9.19 30.06
CA ASN A 482 -16.31 8.70 29.86
C ASN A 482 -15.84 8.93 28.40
N GLU A 483 -16.05 10.13 27.85
CA GLU A 483 -15.44 10.50 26.56
C GLU A 483 -13.93 10.67 26.77
N LEU A 484 -13.12 9.82 26.12
CA LEU A 484 -11.67 9.77 26.29
C LEU A 484 -10.97 9.86 24.93
N TYR A 485 -9.80 10.51 24.89
CA TYR A 485 -8.87 10.28 23.80
C TYR A 485 -8.07 9.02 24.06
N LEU A 486 -8.03 8.10 23.10
CA LEU A 486 -7.28 6.86 23.22
C LEU A 486 -6.55 6.54 21.91
N PHE A 487 -5.44 5.82 22.02
CA PHE A 487 -4.61 5.40 20.89
C PHE A 487 -5.13 4.12 20.26
N HIS A 488 -5.07 4.06 18.93
CA HIS A 488 -5.31 2.85 18.15
C HIS A 488 -4.18 2.66 17.12
N GLY A 489 -3.26 1.74 17.40
CA GLY A 489 -2.16 1.43 16.48
C GLY A 489 -2.57 0.49 15.36
N SER A 490 -2.13 0.79 14.14
CA SER A 490 -2.25 -0.11 13.00
C SER A 490 -1.07 0.12 12.04
N SER A 491 -1.14 -0.35 10.80
CA SER A 491 -0.17 0.08 9.78
C SER A 491 -0.61 1.43 9.30
N PRO A 492 0.28 2.16 8.63
CA PRO A 492 -0.11 3.32 7.85
C PRO A 492 -1.35 3.06 6.99
N ALA A 493 -1.40 1.99 6.18
CA ALA A 493 -2.59 1.65 5.40
C ALA A 493 -3.86 1.42 6.24
N GLY A 494 -3.76 0.76 7.39
CA GLY A 494 -4.92 0.51 8.25
C GLY A 494 -5.43 1.78 8.93
N VAL A 495 -4.51 2.61 9.42
CA VAL A 495 -4.82 3.93 10.00
C VAL A 495 -5.51 4.83 8.97
N LEU A 496 -5.01 4.85 7.73
CA LEU A 496 -5.62 5.60 6.64
C LEU A 496 -7.00 5.06 6.24
N GLY A 497 -7.13 3.74 6.14
CA GLY A 497 -8.41 3.09 5.85
C GLY A 497 -9.47 3.46 6.89
N ILE A 498 -9.13 3.38 8.18
CA ILE A 498 -10.02 3.78 9.28
C ILE A 498 -10.32 5.28 9.24
N GLY A 499 -9.31 6.12 8.98
CA GLY A 499 -9.51 7.56 8.83
C GLY A 499 -10.47 7.92 7.69
N SER A 500 -10.48 7.12 6.62
CA SER A 500 -11.35 7.33 5.47
C SER A 500 -12.75 6.73 5.61
N ALA A 501 -12.93 5.62 6.31
CA ALA A 501 -14.19 4.86 6.30
C ALA A 501 -14.83 4.70 7.69
N GLY A 502 -14.18 5.21 8.73
CA GLY A 502 -14.51 4.91 10.12
C GLY A 502 -14.02 3.52 10.55
N PHE A 503 -14.29 3.18 11.81
CA PHE A 503 -14.04 1.83 12.32
C PHE A 503 -15.06 0.85 11.72
N LYS A 504 -14.59 -0.34 11.35
CA LYS A 504 -15.46 -1.46 10.94
C LYS A 504 -15.30 -2.61 11.93
N LEU A 505 -16.29 -2.84 12.78
CA LEU A 505 -16.22 -3.85 13.85
C LEU A 505 -16.16 -5.28 13.32
N ASP A 506 -16.65 -5.52 12.10
CA ASP A 506 -16.52 -6.80 11.39
C ASP A 506 -15.05 -7.20 11.14
N LEU A 507 -14.11 -6.26 11.28
CA LEU A 507 -12.68 -6.50 11.17
C LEU A 507 -12.00 -6.75 12.53
N ALA A 508 -12.73 -6.68 13.64
CA ALA A 508 -12.22 -6.92 14.99
C ALA A 508 -11.63 -8.34 15.13
N GLY A 509 -10.48 -8.45 15.79
CA GLY A 509 -9.79 -9.73 16.00
C GLY A 509 -9.03 -10.29 14.79
N SER A 510 -9.04 -9.61 13.64
CA SER A 510 -8.37 -10.08 12.42
C SER A 510 -6.83 -10.00 12.43
N ARG A 511 -6.22 -9.47 13.51
CA ARG A 511 -4.77 -9.23 13.60
C ARG A 511 -4.13 -9.66 14.91
N THR A 512 -4.83 -9.51 16.04
CA THR A 512 -4.37 -9.84 17.38
C THR A 512 -5.50 -10.48 18.17
N GLY A 513 -5.15 -11.33 19.13
CA GLY A 513 -6.15 -12.10 19.89
C GLY A 513 -7.15 -11.19 20.61
N THR A 514 -8.44 -11.51 20.52
CA THR A 514 -9.52 -10.78 21.20
C THR A 514 -9.64 -11.24 22.65
N MET A 515 -8.73 -10.79 23.52
CA MET A 515 -8.74 -11.17 24.94
C MET A 515 -10.08 -10.87 25.63
N PHE A 516 -10.76 -9.80 25.19
CA PHE A 516 -12.03 -9.33 25.71
C PHE A 516 -13.15 -9.39 24.66
N GLY A 517 -13.06 -10.33 23.72
CA GLY A 517 -14.08 -10.53 22.68
C GLY A 517 -14.03 -9.53 21.51
N PRO A 518 -14.97 -9.65 20.54
CA PRO A 518 -14.98 -8.84 19.33
C PRO A 518 -15.39 -7.39 19.65
N GLY A 519 -14.55 -6.43 19.29
CA GLY A 519 -14.74 -5.01 19.50
C GLY A 519 -13.60 -4.17 18.93
N ALA A 520 -13.72 -2.85 18.99
CA ALA A 520 -12.63 -1.94 18.67
C ALA A 520 -11.78 -1.70 19.92
N TYR A 521 -10.49 -2.04 19.83
CA TYR A 521 -9.53 -1.98 20.95
C TYR A 521 -8.74 -0.67 20.91
N PHE A 522 -8.61 -0.06 22.07
CA PHE A 522 -7.88 1.18 22.28
C PHE A 522 -6.97 1.07 23.50
N ALA A 523 -5.92 1.88 23.53
CA ALA A 523 -5.02 1.97 24.67
C ALA A 523 -4.81 3.42 25.09
N GLU A 524 -4.69 3.63 26.39
CA GLU A 524 -4.26 4.93 26.92
C GLU A 524 -2.74 5.11 26.87
N ALA A 525 -1.98 4.00 26.81
CA ALA A 525 -0.53 4.03 26.71
C ALA A 525 -0.11 4.02 25.23
N SER A 526 0.73 4.98 24.85
CA SER A 526 1.22 5.11 23.47
C SER A 526 2.05 3.89 23.06
N SER A 527 2.83 3.32 23.99
CA SER A 527 3.62 2.11 23.78
C SER A 527 2.78 0.85 23.56
N LYS A 528 1.56 0.78 24.12
CA LYS A 528 0.61 -0.31 23.83
C LYS A 528 -0.06 -0.12 22.46
N GLY A 529 -0.42 1.13 22.12
CA GLY A 529 -0.80 1.48 20.75
C GLY A 529 0.27 1.03 19.74
N ASP A 530 1.53 1.33 20.02
CA ASP A 530 2.68 0.94 19.19
C ASP A 530 2.87 -0.58 19.04
N GLU A 531 2.50 -1.41 20.03
CA GLU A 531 2.54 -2.88 19.88
C GLU A 531 1.63 -3.37 18.75
N TYR A 532 0.51 -2.68 18.53
CA TYR A 532 -0.40 -2.96 17.43
C TYR A 532 0.02 -2.26 16.14
N ALA A 533 0.95 -1.30 16.18
CA ALA A 533 1.45 -0.63 14.99
C ALA A 533 2.47 -1.50 14.24
N SER A 534 2.40 -1.49 12.90
CA SER A 534 3.46 -2.07 12.07
C SER A 534 4.11 -1.01 11.24
N GLU A 535 5.43 -1.13 11.12
CA GLU A 535 6.22 -0.40 10.14
C GLU A 535 5.78 -0.76 8.71
N ASP A 536 5.82 0.22 7.82
CA ASP A 536 5.66 -0.04 6.39
C ASP A 536 6.97 -0.61 5.82
N PRO A 537 6.99 -1.88 5.34
CA PRO A 537 8.22 -2.55 4.92
C PRO A 537 8.76 -2.02 3.58
N SER A 538 7.89 -1.49 2.72
CA SER A 538 8.25 -0.94 1.43
C SER A 538 7.07 -0.12 0.91
N GLY A 539 7.27 1.17 0.66
CA GLY A 539 6.17 2.02 0.23
C GLY A 539 6.39 3.48 0.62
N LEU A 540 5.28 4.20 0.67
CA LEU A 540 5.26 5.63 0.92
C LEU A 540 5.71 5.98 2.35
N PHE A 541 5.47 5.09 3.31
CA PHE A 541 5.84 5.29 4.72
C PHE A 541 7.02 4.41 5.12
N ALA A 542 7.86 3.98 4.17
CA ALA A 542 8.97 3.07 4.45
C ALA A 542 9.77 3.54 5.67
N GLY A 543 9.93 2.67 6.68
CA GLY A 543 10.62 3.01 7.92
C GLY A 543 9.74 3.67 9.00
N LYS A 544 8.45 3.89 8.76
CA LYS A 544 7.53 4.63 9.65
C LYS A 544 6.37 3.78 10.12
N CYS A 545 5.84 4.15 11.29
CA CYS A 545 4.67 3.56 11.92
C CYS A 545 3.51 4.57 11.97
N ALA A 546 2.29 4.07 12.20
CA ALA A 546 1.10 4.90 12.29
C ALA A 546 0.19 4.48 13.44
N MET A 547 -0.46 5.47 14.04
CA MET A 547 -1.56 5.24 14.96
C MET A 547 -2.63 6.33 14.81
N LEU A 548 -3.84 6.04 15.28
CA LEU A 548 -4.88 7.03 15.46
C LEU A 548 -4.91 7.50 16.91
N LEU A 549 -5.24 8.76 17.10
CA LEU A 549 -5.74 9.30 18.36
C LEU A 549 -7.24 9.56 18.18
N CYS A 550 -8.06 8.74 18.80
CA CYS A 550 -9.51 8.74 18.61
C CYS A 550 -10.21 9.34 19.82
N ARG A 551 -11.33 10.03 19.61
CA ARG A 551 -12.32 10.24 20.67
C ARG A 551 -13.17 9.00 20.80
N VAL A 552 -13.32 8.51 22.02
CA VAL A 552 -14.04 7.28 22.31
C VAL A 552 -15.04 7.54 23.42
N VAL A 553 -16.33 7.32 23.15
CA VAL A 553 -17.39 7.32 24.16
C VAL A 553 -17.38 5.96 24.85
N CYS A 554 -16.66 5.85 25.96
CA CYS A 554 -16.55 4.58 26.69
C CYS A 554 -17.83 4.20 27.45
N GLY A 555 -18.64 5.19 27.84
CA GLY A 555 -19.90 4.97 28.54
C GLY A 555 -19.74 4.19 29.84
N LYS A 556 -20.70 3.30 30.11
CA LYS A 556 -20.65 2.38 31.24
C LYS A 556 -19.71 1.22 30.94
N LEU A 557 -18.55 1.18 31.60
CA LEU A 557 -17.52 0.17 31.38
C LEU A 557 -17.65 -1.04 32.30
N PHE A 558 -17.53 -2.23 31.71
CA PHE A 558 -17.37 -3.47 32.46
C PHE A 558 -15.88 -3.73 32.70
N ARG A 559 -15.43 -3.58 33.96
CA ARG A 559 -14.02 -3.77 34.33
C ARG A 559 -13.70 -5.25 34.54
N VAL A 560 -12.64 -5.72 33.89
CA VAL A 560 -12.13 -7.10 34.00
C VAL A 560 -10.61 -7.09 34.14
N GLU A 561 -10.08 -7.91 35.04
CA GLU A 561 -8.64 -7.99 35.33
C GLU A 561 -7.96 -9.19 34.63
N THR A 562 -8.77 -10.15 34.20
CA THR A 562 -8.38 -11.36 33.50
C THR A 562 -9.27 -11.59 32.28
N ALA A 563 -8.77 -12.36 31.32
CA ALA A 563 -9.54 -12.73 30.14
C ALA A 563 -10.72 -13.62 30.55
N ASP A 564 -11.94 -13.07 30.49
CA ASP A 564 -13.18 -13.80 30.75
C ASP A 564 -14.22 -13.48 29.65
N PRO A 565 -14.15 -14.19 28.52
CA PRO A 565 -15.03 -13.94 27.38
C PRO A 565 -16.52 -14.10 27.73
N ASP A 566 -16.86 -15.03 28.63
CA ASP A 566 -18.24 -15.29 29.03
C ASP A 566 -18.80 -14.12 29.86
N ALA A 567 -18.01 -13.60 30.80
CA ALA A 567 -18.39 -12.43 31.57
C ALA A 567 -18.54 -11.19 30.68
N VAL A 568 -17.62 -10.99 29.73
CA VAL A 568 -17.70 -9.88 28.77
C VAL A 568 -18.91 -10.03 27.84
N GLN A 569 -19.24 -11.24 27.38
CA GLN A 569 -20.44 -11.45 26.58
C GLN A 569 -21.71 -11.15 27.39
N LYS A 570 -21.77 -11.58 28.65
CA LYS A 570 -22.89 -11.28 29.56
C LYS A 570 -22.99 -9.79 29.88
N SER A 571 -21.87 -9.07 30.01
CA SER A 571 -21.89 -7.63 30.28
C SER A 571 -22.55 -6.85 29.16
N ARG A 572 -22.41 -7.28 27.90
CA ARG A 572 -23.12 -6.66 26.77
C ARG A 572 -24.64 -6.74 26.92
N ALA A 573 -25.16 -7.88 27.38
CA ALA A 573 -26.58 -8.03 27.70
C ALA A 573 -26.99 -7.21 28.94
N GLY A 574 -26.04 -6.94 29.86
CA GLY A 574 -26.22 -6.13 31.06
C GLY A 574 -26.20 -4.62 30.84
N GLY A 575 -26.22 -4.14 29.60
CA GLY A 575 -26.30 -2.70 29.26
C GLY A 575 -24.99 -1.91 29.42
N TYR A 576 -23.85 -2.61 29.46
CA TYR A 576 -22.53 -1.98 29.41
C TYR A 576 -22.18 -1.54 27.98
N ASP A 577 -21.59 -0.36 27.85
CA ASP A 577 -21.20 0.24 26.55
C ASP A 577 -19.81 -0.20 26.08
N GLY A 578 -18.99 -0.72 26.99
CA GLY A 578 -17.64 -1.15 26.70
C GLY A 578 -17.03 -1.98 27.81
N THR A 579 -15.80 -2.43 27.60
CA THR A 579 -15.02 -3.21 28.55
C THR A 579 -13.68 -2.55 28.82
N LEU A 580 -13.31 -2.51 30.11
CA LEU A 580 -12.01 -2.06 30.57
C LEU A 580 -11.20 -3.27 31.01
N GLY A 581 -10.23 -3.67 30.17
CA GLY A 581 -9.26 -4.70 30.50
C GLY A 581 -8.14 -4.12 31.35
N ASP A 582 -8.23 -4.25 32.67
CA ASP A 582 -7.32 -3.63 33.63
C ASP A 582 -6.12 -4.53 33.98
N ARG A 583 -5.28 -4.83 32.97
CA ARG A 583 -4.06 -5.63 33.15
C ARG A 583 -2.92 -4.85 33.79
N GLU A 584 -3.05 -3.55 33.92
CA GLU A 584 -2.14 -2.71 34.70
C GLU A 584 -2.28 -3.04 36.19
N HIS A 585 -3.49 -3.03 36.73
CA HIS A 585 -3.72 -3.46 38.12
C HIS A 585 -3.38 -4.95 38.32
N ALA A 586 -3.81 -5.81 37.39
CA ALA A 586 -3.68 -7.26 37.56
C ALA A 586 -2.26 -7.81 37.36
N ALA A 587 -1.45 -7.18 36.49
CA ALA A 587 -0.17 -7.74 36.04
C ALA A 587 0.92 -6.68 35.78
N GLY A 588 0.69 -5.41 36.11
CA GLY A 588 1.67 -4.33 35.90
C GLY A 588 1.98 -4.04 34.43
N THR A 589 1.01 -4.31 33.53
CA THR A 589 1.14 -4.07 32.08
C THR A 589 0.29 -2.88 31.62
N TYR A 590 -0.78 -3.11 30.87
CA TYR A 590 -1.55 -2.06 30.18
C TYR A 590 -3.04 -2.14 30.48
N ARG A 591 -3.72 -0.98 30.46
CA ARG A 591 -5.18 -0.94 30.35
C ARG A 591 -5.59 -0.83 28.90
N GLU A 592 -6.55 -1.66 28.52
CA GLU A 592 -7.14 -1.67 27.17
C GLU A 592 -8.64 -1.38 27.28
N PHE A 593 -9.13 -0.55 26.38
CA PHE A 593 -10.53 -0.13 26.31
C PHE A 593 -11.15 -0.74 25.06
N VAL A 594 -12.27 -1.43 25.22
CA VAL A 594 -12.98 -2.09 24.12
C VAL A 594 -14.39 -1.54 24.01
N VAL A 595 -14.76 -1.08 22.82
CA VAL A 595 -16.12 -0.63 22.50
C VAL A 595 -16.74 -1.50 21.40
N TYR A 596 -18.07 -1.55 21.39
CA TYR A 596 -18.84 -2.54 20.62
C TYR A 596 -19.75 -1.93 19.55
N ASP A 597 -19.67 -0.62 19.35
CA ASP A 597 -20.43 0.13 18.35
C ASP A 597 -19.48 1.14 17.66
N GLU A 598 -19.48 1.14 16.33
CA GLU A 598 -18.64 2.02 15.50
C GLU A 598 -18.92 3.50 15.78
N ALA A 599 -20.18 3.83 16.10
CA ALA A 599 -20.59 5.19 16.42
C ALA A 599 -20.03 5.67 17.78
N GLN A 600 -19.43 4.81 18.60
CA GLN A 600 -18.74 5.24 19.83
C GLN A 600 -17.39 5.92 19.53
N VAL A 601 -16.90 5.90 18.30
CA VAL A 601 -15.54 6.30 17.96
C VAL A 601 -15.52 7.36 16.88
N TYR A 602 -14.76 8.43 17.12
CA TYR A 602 -14.37 9.40 16.10
C TYR A 602 -12.84 9.38 15.93
N PRO A 603 -12.30 8.92 14.78
CA PRO A 603 -10.86 8.89 14.54
C PRO A 603 -10.33 10.30 14.25
N GLU A 604 -10.09 11.11 15.27
CA GLU A 604 -9.83 12.54 15.08
C GLU A 604 -8.45 12.86 14.52
N TYR A 605 -7.39 12.15 14.94
CA TYR A 605 -6.04 12.43 14.45
C TYR A 605 -5.33 11.18 13.93
N VAL A 606 -4.69 11.31 12.78
CA VAL A 606 -3.69 10.38 12.26
C VAL A 606 -2.31 10.84 12.71
N VAL A 607 -1.57 9.96 13.36
CA VAL A 607 -0.20 10.23 13.83
C VAL A 607 0.75 9.28 13.12
N ILE A 608 1.62 9.83 12.28
CA ILE A 608 2.75 9.11 11.69
C ILE A 608 3.99 9.40 12.51
N TYR A 609 4.68 8.36 12.91
CA TYR A 609 5.81 8.45 13.82
C TYR A 609 6.89 7.45 13.47
N ARG A 610 8.12 7.73 13.93
CA ARG A 610 9.23 6.78 13.92
C ARG A 610 9.54 6.28 15.32
N ARG A 611 10.10 5.08 15.39
CA ARG A 611 10.63 4.48 16.62
C ARG A 611 12.07 4.93 16.83
N VAL A 612 12.44 5.23 18.06
CA VAL A 612 13.84 5.48 18.47
C VAL A 612 14.30 4.30 19.31
N PHE A 613 15.48 3.79 18.99
CA PHE A 613 16.17 2.73 19.72
C PHE A 613 17.52 3.26 20.17
N ASP A 614 18.04 2.70 21.26
CA ASP A 614 19.38 3.01 21.78
C ASP A 614 20.50 2.28 21.03
#